data_AF-A0A318TQP8-F1
#
_entry.id   AF-A0A318TQP8-F1
#
_cell.length_a   1.000
_cell.length_b   1.000
_cell.length_c   1.000
_cell.angle_alpha   90.00
_cell.angle_beta   90.00
_cell.angle_gamma   90.00
#
_symmetry.space_group_name_H-M   'P 1'
#
loop_
_entity.id
_entity.type
_entity.pdbx_description
1 polymer ?
#
loop_
_entity_poly.entity_id
_entity_poly.type
_entity_poly.pdbx_seq_one_letter_code
_entity_poly.pdbx_strand_id
1 'polypeptide(L)'
;MRTAQVTILTASLLLATAAVAGAGPWRADQGNTRGWDLMSPDERIAHQARVRGFTDYQACLAYRTEHHQLMQQRAAARGLKLPESGRNFCDRLKPNPDQP
;
A
#
# COMPACT_ATOMS: atom_id res chain seq x y z
N MET A 1 32.65 -61.02 23.77
CA MET A 1 31.37 -60.58 24.37
C MET A 1 31.54 -59.15 24.87
N ARG A 2 30.51 -58.31 24.66
CA ARG A 2 30.32 -56.89 25.05
C ARG A 2 30.93 -55.81 24.14
N THR A 3 30.01 -55.26 23.35
CA THR A 3 30.02 -54.03 22.56
C THR A 3 30.03 -52.77 23.44
N ALA A 4 30.78 -51.75 23.03
CA ALA A 4 30.77 -50.36 23.52
C ALA A 4 31.57 -49.55 22.48
N GLN A 5 31.24 -48.39 21.90
CA GLN A 5 30.27 -47.29 22.11
C GLN A 5 30.08 -46.64 20.70
N VAL A 6 28.89 -46.35 20.15
CA VAL A 6 28.09 -45.10 20.26
C VAL A 6 29.01 -43.86 20.42
N THR A 7 29.16 -42.91 19.50
CA THR A 7 28.21 -42.09 18.71
C THR A 7 29.06 -41.26 17.74
N ILE A 8 28.75 -41.21 16.44
CA ILE A 8 29.38 -40.26 15.51
C ILE A 8 28.33 -39.20 15.13
N LEU A 9 28.53 -37.99 15.66
CA LEU A 9 27.77 -36.76 15.38
C LEU A 9 28.34 -36.10 14.12
N THR A 10 27.63 -36.17 12.99
CA THR A 10 27.86 -35.34 11.79
C THR A 10 26.55 -35.26 11.00
N ALA A 11 26.12 -34.17 10.37
CA ALA A 11 26.50 -32.77 10.37
C ALA A 11 25.19 -32.01 10.04
N SER A 12 24.85 -30.99 10.82
CA SER A 12 23.61 -30.25 10.67
C SER A 12 23.57 -29.49 9.33
N LEU A 13 22.63 -29.87 8.48
CA LEU A 13 22.30 -29.20 7.21
C LEU A 13 21.61 -27.85 7.53
N LEU A 14 22.38 -26.76 7.54
CA LEU A 14 21.82 -25.41 7.59
C LEU A 14 21.45 -24.96 6.16
N LEU A 15 20.19 -25.22 5.80
CA LEU A 15 19.56 -24.67 4.61
C LEU A 15 19.43 -23.15 4.80
N ALA A 16 20.28 -22.37 4.13
CA ALA A 16 20.14 -20.92 4.04
C ALA A 16 18.87 -20.61 3.22
N THR A 17 17.79 -20.25 3.90
CA THR A 17 16.60 -19.71 3.25
C THR A 17 16.91 -18.27 2.84
N ALA A 18 17.10 -18.05 1.54
CA ALA A 18 17.15 -16.71 0.98
C ALA A 18 15.83 -16.00 1.31
N ALA A 19 15.92 -14.85 1.98
CA ALA A 19 14.78 -14.01 2.27
C ALA A 19 14.09 -13.64 0.96
N VAL A 20 12.89 -14.20 0.73
CA VAL A 20 11.99 -13.69 -0.28
C VAL A 20 11.65 -12.26 0.10
N ALA A 21 12.22 -11.28 -0.60
CA ALA A 21 11.74 -9.90 -0.58
C ALA A 21 10.36 -9.88 -1.26
N GLY A 22 9.36 -10.42 -0.57
CA GLY A 22 7.97 -10.30 -0.97
C GLY A 22 7.60 -8.83 -0.91
N ALA A 23 7.06 -8.30 -2.01
CA ALA A 23 6.38 -7.01 -2.00
C ALA A 23 5.28 -7.06 -0.94
N GLY A 24 5.57 -6.49 0.23
CA GLY A 24 4.60 -6.37 1.31
C GLY A 24 3.37 -5.57 0.84
N PRO A 25 2.27 -5.56 1.62
CA PRO A 25 1.07 -4.84 1.23
C PRO A 25 1.41 -3.38 0.93
N TRP A 26 1.13 -2.91 -0.30
CA TRP A 26 1.48 -1.56 -0.77
C TRP A 26 1.25 -0.50 0.31
N ARG A 27 2.31 0.27 0.62
CA ARG A 27 2.29 1.36 1.59
C ARG A 27 2.49 2.68 0.86
N ALA A 28 1.55 3.59 0.99
CA ALA A 28 1.74 4.96 0.55
C ALA A 28 2.85 5.62 1.39
N ASP A 29 3.80 6.29 0.72
CA ASP A 29 4.87 7.08 1.33
C ASP A 29 5.18 8.33 0.48
N GLN A 30 6.11 9.17 0.95
CA GLN A 30 6.53 10.40 0.27
C GLN A 30 7.14 10.16 -1.12
N GLY A 31 7.86 9.05 -1.31
CA GLY A 31 8.53 8.70 -2.56
C GLY A 31 7.63 8.05 -3.61
N ASN A 32 6.47 7.52 -3.19
CA ASN A 32 5.59 6.75 -4.08
C ASN A 32 4.16 7.32 -4.21
N THR A 33 3.76 8.25 -3.33
CA THR A 33 2.40 8.82 -3.31
C THR A 33 2.43 10.32 -3.55
N ARG A 34 1.91 10.74 -4.70
CA ARG A 34 1.74 12.16 -5.03
C ARG A 34 0.82 12.83 -4.01
N GLY A 35 1.21 14.01 -3.53
CA GLY A 35 0.44 14.76 -2.53
C GLY A 35 0.57 14.25 -1.09
N TRP A 36 1.42 13.25 -0.81
CA TRP A 36 1.67 12.75 0.54
C TRP A 36 2.09 13.85 1.52
N ASP A 37 2.99 14.74 1.10
CA ASP A 37 3.52 15.83 1.92
C ASP A 37 2.52 16.98 2.18
N LEU A 38 1.36 16.92 1.53
CA LEU A 38 0.27 17.90 1.68
C LEU A 38 -0.76 17.48 2.73
N MET A 39 -0.60 16.29 3.33
CA MET A 39 -1.44 15.77 4.40
C MET A 39 -0.67 15.62 5.71
N SER A 40 -1.36 15.78 6.83
CA SER A 40 -0.84 15.40 8.15
C SER A 40 -0.74 13.87 8.29
N PRO A 41 0.03 13.36 9.26
CA PRO A 41 0.07 11.93 9.55
C PRO A 41 -1.32 11.31 9.81
N ASP A 42 -2.16 11.97 10.61
CA ASP A 42 -3.50 11.48 10.94
C ASP A 42 -4.44 11.50 9.72
N GLU A 43 -4.35 12.55 8.90
CA GLU A 43 -5.12 12.65 7.66
C GLU A 43 -4.78 11.52 6.70
N ARG A 44 -3.51 11.10 6.63
CA ARG A 44 -3.10 9.97 5.77
C ARG A 44 -3.73 8.66 6.24
N ILE A 45 -3.78 8.42 7.55
CA ILE A 45 -4.41 7.22 8.13
C ILE A 45 -5.91 7.25 7.84
N ALA A 46 -6.57 8.38 8.10
CA ALA A 46 -7.99 8.56 7.83
C ALA A 46 -8.32 8.39 6.34
N HIS A 47 -7.50 8.96 5.45
CA HIS A 47 -7.63 8.81 4.00
C HIS A 47 -7.52 7.34 3.58
N GLN A 48 -6.51 6.62 4.06
CA GLN A 48 -6.36 5.18 3.76
C GLN A 48 -7.55 4.36 4.25
N ALA A 49 -8.03 4.62 5.47
CA ALA A 49 -9.20 3.94 6.02
C ALA A 49 -10.46 4.25 5.20
N ARG A 50 -10.69 5.52 4.87
CA ARG A 50 -11.83 5.98 4.06
C ARG A 50 -11.81 5.35 2.67
N VAL A 51 -10.67 5.40 1.98
CA VAL A 51 -10.50 4.80 0.65
C VAL A 51 -10.78 3.30 0.70
N ARG A 52 -10.23 2.57 1.68
CA ARG A 52 -10.48 1.12 1.84
C ARG A 52 -11.96 0.80 2.11
N GLY A 53 -12.69 1.68 2.78
CA GLY A 53 -14.09 1.48 3.15
C GLY A 53 -15.12 1.76 2.05
N PHE A 54 -14.75 2.35 0.91
CA PHE A 54 -15.72 2.57 -0.16
C PHE A 54 -16.12 1.26 -0.84
N THR A 55 -17.44 1.07 -0.95
CA THR A 55 -18.10 0.02 -1.73
C THR A 55 -18.81 0.57 -2.96
N ASP A 56 -19.20 1.85 -2.93
CA ASP A 56 -19.88 2.53 -4.03
C ASP A 56 -18.91 3.38 -4.86
N TYR A 57 -19.02 3.23 -6.18
CA TYR A 57 -18.15 3.92 -7.14
C TYR A 57 -18.37 5.44 -7.13
N GLN A 58 -19.61 5.91 -7.08
CA GLN A 58 -19.93 7.35 -7.16
C GLN A 58 -19.49 8.08 -5.89
N ALA A 59 -19.74 7.49 -4.72
CA ALA A 59 -19.27 8.01 -3.44
C ALA A 59 -17.74 8.09 -3.38
N CYS A 60 -17.05 7.07 -3.90
CA CYS A 60 -15.59 7.08 -4.00
C CYS A 60 -15.10 8.21 -4.92
N LEU A 61 -15.73 8.39 -6.09
CA LEU A 61 -15.37 9.44 -7.04
C LEU A 61 -15.56 10.84 -6.46
N ALA A 62 -16.70 11.09 -5.81
CA ALA A 62 -16.97 12.38 -5.16
C ALA A 62 -15.89 12.71 -4.13
N TYR A 63 -15.60 11.76 -3.22
CA TYR A 63 -14.54 11.90 -2.24
C TYR A 63 -13.16 12.15 -2.87
N ARG A 64 -12.81 11.40 -3.92
CA ARG A 64 -11.54 11.57 -4.63
C ARG A 64 -11.41 12.99 -5.19
N THR A 65 -12.47 13.50 -5.82
CA THR A 65 -12.46 14.84 -6.43
C THR A 65 -12.31 15.92 -5.37
N GLU A 66 -13.11 15.87 -4.31
CA GLU A 66 -13.04 16.82 -3.19
C GLU A 66 -11.65 16.79 -2.53
N HIS A 67 -11.15 15.59 -2.24
CA HIS A 67 -9.84 15.43 -1.63
C HIS A 67 -8.71 15.93 -2.56
N HIS A 68 -8.81 15.70 -3.87
CA HIS A 68 -7.82 16.20 -4.81
C HIS A 68 -7.81 17.74 -4.88
N GLN A 69 -8.99 18.37 -4.90
CA GLN A 69 -9.10 19.83 -4.85
C GLN A 69 -8.47 20.42 -3.58
N LEU A 70 -8.72 19.80 -2.42
CA LEU A 70 -8.08 20.21 -1.17
C LEU A 70 -6.55 20.11 -1.27
N MET A 71 -6.02 19.03 -1.86
CA MET A 71 -4.57 18.90 -2.07
C MET A 71 -4.03 19.94 -3.05
N GLN A 72 -4.76 20.28 -4.12
CA GLN A 72 -4.37 21.35 -5.03
C GLN A 72 -4.31 22.71 -4.32
N GLN A 73 -5.28 23.03 -3.47
CA GLN A 73 -5.28 24.26 -2.67
C GLN A 73 -4.06 24.33 -1.74
N ARG A 74 -3.76 23.22 -1.04
CA ARG A 74 -2.58 23.13 -0.16
C ARG A 74 -1.26 23.23 -0.93
N ALA A 75 -1.19 22.63 -2.12
CA ALA A 75 -0.03 22.75 -3.00
C ALA A 75 0.16 24.21 -3.44
N ALA A 76 -0.91 24.85 -3.91
CA ALA A 76 -0.88 26.24 -4.35
C ALA A 76 -0.46 27.20 -3.23
N ALA A 77 -0.94 27.00 -2.01
CA ALA A 77 -0.51 27.77 -0.83
C ALA A 77 1.00 27.65 -0.53
N ARG A 78 1.66 26.59 -1.02
CA ARG A 78 3.11 26.37 -0.91
C ARG A 78 3.87 26.72 -2.20
N GLY A 79 3.21 27.34 -3.19
CA GLY A 79 3.80 27.64 -4.50
C GLY A 79 4.07 26.40 -5.36
N LEU A 80 3.49 25.25 -5.02
CA LEU A 80 3.63 24.00 -5.75
C LEU A 80 2.43 23.78 -6.68
N LYS A 81 2.65 23.07 -7.79
CA LYS A 81 1.58 22.56 -8.64
C LYS A 81 1.44 21.06 -8.42
N LEU A 82 0.26 20.62 -8.01
CA LEU A 82 -0.04 19.20 -7.91
C LEU A 82 -0.58 18.72 -9.26
N PRO A 83 0.10 17.78 -9.95
CA PRO A 83 -0.40 17.20 -11.19
C PRO A 83 -1.62 16.31 -10.93
N GLU A 84 -2.41 16.10 -11.98
CA GLU A 84 -3.53 15.15 -11.96
C GLU A 84 -3.06 13.74 -11.56
N SER A 85 -3.88 13.03 -10.79
CA SER A 85 -3.54 11.66 -10.38
C SER A 85 -3.63 10.72 -11.58
N GLY A 86 -2.53 10.04 -11.93
CA GLY A 86 -2.48 9.14 -13.08
C GLY A 86 -3.30 7.85 -12.93
N ARG A 87 -3.61 7.42 -11.70
CA ARG A 87 -4.39 6.20 -11.45
C ARG A 87 -5.60 6.53 -10.57
N ASN A 88 -6.79 6.10 -11.01
CA ASN A 88 -8.00 6.25 -10.22
C ASN A 88 -8.19 5.03 -9.29
N PHE A 89 -8.00 5.23 -7.99
CA PHE A 89 -8.19 4.15 -7.01
C PHE A 89 -9.66 3.68 -6.91
N CYS A 90 -10.63 4.48 -7.38
CA CYS A 90 -12.04 4.09 -7.40
C CYS A 90 -12.37 3.10 -8.52
N ASP A 91 -11.51 2.92 -9.53
CA ASP A 91 -11.81 2.04 -10.66
C ASP A 91 -12.01 0.57 -10.25
N ARG A 92 -11.48 0.15 -9.11
CA ARG A 92 -11.73 -1.18 -8.50
C ARG A 92 -13.21 -1.43 -8.13
N LEU A 93 -14.02 -0.37 -8.04
CA LEU A 93 -15.44 -0.42 -7.68
C LEU A 93 -16.34 -0.34 -8.91
N LYS A 94 -15.78 -0.20 -10.12
CA LYS A 94 -16.59 -0.23 -11.34
C LYS A 94 -17.24 -1.60 -11.47
N PRO A 95 -18.51 -1.67 -11.90
CA PRO A 95 -19.13 -2.93 -12.27
C PRO A 95 -18.26 -3.60 -13.33
N ASN A 96 -17.87 -4.84 -13.09
CA ASN A 96 -17.22 -5.63 -14.12
C ASN A 96 -18.31 -6.14 -15.07
N PRO A 97 -18.33 -5.71 -16.35
CA PRO A 97 -19.35 -6.18 -17.30
C PRO A 97 -19.27 -7.70 -17.54
N ASP A 98 -18.15 -8.34 -17.19
CA ASP A 98 -17.89 -9.77 -17.40
C ASP A 98 -18.20 -10.64 -16.16
N GLN A 99 -18.79 -10.06 -15.11
CA GLN A 99 -19.14 -10.79 -13.88
C GLN A 99 -20.65 -11.08 -13.87
N PRO A 100 -21.10 -12.36 -13.89
CA PRO A 100 -22.51 -12.73 -13.96
C PRO A 100 -23.31 -12.34 -12.71
#